data_AF-A0A960SFA8-F1
#
_entry.id   AF-A0A960SFA8-F1
#
_cell.length_a   1.000
_cell.length_b   1.000
_cell.length_c   1.000
_cell.angle_alpha   90.00
_cell.angle_beta   90.00
_cell.angle_gamma   90.00
#
_symmetry.space_group_name_H-M   'P 1'
#
loop_
_entity.id
_entity.type
_entity.pdbx_description
1 polymer ?
#
loop_
_entity_poly.entity_id
_entity_poly.type
_entity_poly.pdbx_seq_one_letter_code
_entity_poly.pdbx_strand_id
1 'polypeptide(L)'
;HLRFKKDNSLGDSSGSSVTGTQGYLESQAGITLTVDKCFNEGNNWDFYGPTTITRTYSRNWIYLRDSASSISNSITLHLGLLATGITAMNCAIRQSIGGSVSGTNFTNCIFLNQGENSWWTSAPTFDYCINIGGSYLPNNGTNVNGALLNTVLLAVGSDGNDQYFQLSEGSIAIGSGLNGADIGPFGGNNPYMLSGMPGIPRMTRFSLPPTATGLTAVTVEVEAEAHPE
;
A
#
# COMPACT_ATOMS: atom_id res chain seq x y z
N HIS A 1 19.76 -11.54 -8.63
CA HIS A 1 19.54 -10.26 -9.35
C HIS A 1 18.67 -10.59 -10.57
N LEU A 2 17.34 -10.53 -10.42
CA LEU A 2 16.39 -10.82 -11.50
C LEU A 2 15.79 -9.49 -11.98
N ARG A 3 15.89 -9.21 -13.28
CA ARG A 3 15.20 -8.09 -13.95
C ARG A 3 13.88 -8.58 -14.50
N PHE A 4 12.79 -7.90 -14.16
CA PHE A 4 11.45 -8.18 -14.66
C PHE A 4 11.22 -7.48 -16.00
N LYS A 5 10.72 -8.22 -17.01
CA LYS A 5 10.23 -7.64 -18.27
C LYS A 5 8.76 -7.24 -18.09
N LYS A 6 8.47 -5.99 -18.46
CA LYS A 6 7.14 -5.54 -18.86
C LYS A 6 6.62 -6.55 -19.90
N ASP A 7 5.44 -7.11 -19.67
CA ASP A 7 4.73 -8.04 -20.55
C ASP A 7 5.19 -9.52 -20.46
N ASN A 8 4.80 -10.20 -19.38
CA ASN A 8 4.18 -11.55 -19.37
C ASN A 8 4.19 -12.13 -17.95
N SER A 9 3.15 -12.92 -17.63
CA SER A 9 3.02 -13.72 -16.41
C SER A 9 4.32 -14.46 -16.08
N LEU A 10 4.81 -14.32 -14.85
CA LEU A 10 6.02 -15.02 -14.39
C LEU A 10 5.67 -16.09 -13.38
N GLY A 11 6.00 -17.34 -13.76
CA GLY A 11 6.17 -18.45 -12.84
C GLY A 11 7.64 -18.63 -12.46
N ASP A 12 7.86 -18.74 -11.15
CA ASP A 12 8.94 -19.43 -10.43
C ASP A 12 10.40 -18.93 -10.44
N SER A 13 10.95 -18.73 -9.23
CA SER A 13 12.06 -19.50 -8.63
C SER A 13 12.58 -18.84 -7.34
N SER A 14 12.91 -19.70 -6.39
CA SER A 14 13.19 -19.47 -4.96
C SER A 14 14.06 -18.25 -4.60
N GLY A 15 13.66 -17.56 -3.53
CA GLY A 15 14.51 -16.58 -2.82
C GLY A 15 14.60 -15.19 -3.42
N SER A 16 13.62 -14.76 -4.23
CA SER A 16 13.69 -13.49 -4.96
C SER A 16 12.74 -12.43 -4.37
N SER A 17 13.26 -11.22 -4.14
CA SER A 17 12.42 -10.03 -4.00
C SER A 17 11.83 -9.68 -5.37
N VAL A 18 10.52 -9.49 -5.44
CA VAL A 18 9.83 -9.20 -6.70
C VAL A 18 9.42 -7.74 -6.72
N THR A 19 10.07 -6.93 -7.57
CA THR A 19 9.64 -5.57 -7.92
C THR A 19 9.11 -5.57 -9.35
N GLY A 20 7.79 -5.58 -9.51
CA GLY A 20 7.10 -5.51 -10.80
C GLY A 20 6.11 -4.36 -10.81
N THR A 21 6.05 -3.63 -11.93
CA THR A 21 5.16 -2.46 -12.12
C THR A 21 3.83 -2.86 -12.80
N GLN A 22 3.82 -3.94 -13.57
CA GLN A 22 2.63 -4.50 -14.22
C GLN A 22 2.83 -6.00 -14.45
N GLY A 23 1.98 -6.84 -13.86
CA GLY A 23 2.04 -8.29 -14.04
C GLY A 23 1.19 -9.06 -13.01
N TYR A 24 0.73 -10.24 -13.41
CA TYR A 24 0.18 -11.23 -12.48
C TYR A 24 1.33 -11.83 -11.68
N LEU A 25 1.27 -11.71 -10.35
CA LEU A 25 2.22 -12.35 -9.44
C LEU A 25 1.53 -13.53 -8.77
N GLU A 26 2.07 -14.72 -8.98
CA GLU A 26 1.63 -15.93 -8.32
C GLU A 26 2.80 -16.61 -7.63
N SER A 27 2.62 -16.99 -6.36
CA SER A 27 3.58 -17.81 -5.63
C SER A 27 3.05 -19.22 -5.49
N GLN A 28 3.92 -20.23 -5.63
CA GLN A 28 3.56 -21.61 -5.33
C GLN A 28 3.71 -21.88 -3.82
N ALA A 29 2.97 -22.87 -3.31
CA ALA A 29 3.08 -23.30 -1.92
C ALA A 29 4.53 -23.71 -1.58
N GLY A 30 4.98 -23.35 -0.38
CA GLY A 30 6.34 -23.66 0.10
C GLY A 30 7.44 -22.67 -0.33
N ILE A 31 7.11 -21.64 -1.12
CA ILE A 31 8.04 -20.55 -1.44
C ILE A 31 7.73 -19.33 -0.57
N THR A 32 8.76 -18.80 0.10
CA THR A 32 8.66 -17.51 0.79
C THR A 32 8.93 -16.37 -0.19
N LEU A 33 8.03 -15.39 -0.26
CA LEU A 33 8.17 -14.20 -1.10
C LEU A 33 8.27 -12.92 -0.28
N THR A 34 9.00 -11.94 -0.83
CA THR A 34 9.03 -10.57 -0.32
C THR A 34 8.73 -9.61 -1.45
N VAL A 35 7.71 -8.78 -1.26
CA VAL A 35 7.28 -7.72 -2.16
C VAL A 35 7.47 -6.41 -1.42
N ASP A 36 8.37 -5.56 -1.89
CA ASP A 36 8.69 -4.30 -1.22
C ASP A 36 8.74 -3.16 -2.22
N LYS A 37 8.17 -1.99 -1.85
CA LYS A 37 8.16 -0.79 -2.69
C LYS A 37 7.60 -1.02 -4.10
N CYS A 38 6.56 -1.85 -4.19
CA CYS A 38 5.96 -2.21 -5.47
C CYS A 38 4.68 -1.41 -5.76
N PHE A 39 4.36 -1.31 -7.05
CA PHE A 39 3.10 -0.74 -7.52
C PHE A 39 2.37 -1.75 -8.39
N ASN A 40 1.11 -2.06 -8.04
CA ASN A 40 0.24 -2.93 -8.82
C ASN A 40 -0.93 -2.14 -9.40
N GLU A 41 -0.91 -1.94 -10.71
CA GLU A 41 -2.05 -1.46 -11.49
C GLU A 41 -2.62 -2.52 -12.45
N GLY A 42 -2.02 -3.71 -12.49
CA GLY A 42 -2.31 -4.76 -13.47
C GLY A 42 -3.38 -5.77 -13.03
N ASN A 43 -3.00 -7.04 -12.92
CA ASN A 43 -3.91 -8.10 -12.49
C ASN A 43 -3.90 -8.26 -10.96
N ASN A 44 -4.78 -9.13 -10.47
CA ASN A 44 -4.71 -9.60 -9.09
C ASN A 44 -3.36 -10.29 -8.81
N TRP A 45 -2.94 -10.25 -7.56
CA TRP A 45 -1.79 -11.00 -7.05
C TRP A 45 -2.28 -12.12 -6.14
N ASP A 46 -1.85 -13.35 -6.39
CA ASP A 46 -2.27 -14.55 -5.67
C ASP A 46 -1.07 -15.25 -5.04
N PHE A 47 -0.97 -15.19 -3.71
CA PHE A 47 0.17 -15.75 -2.99
C PHE A 47 -0.25 -17.02 -2.25
N TYR A 48 0.26 -18.19 -2.67
CA TYR A 48 0.00 -19.50 -2.04
C TYR A 48 1.06 -19.94 -1.04
N GLY A 49 2.20 -19.24 -0.96
CA GLY A 49 3.23 -19.44 0.07
C GLY A 49 3.40 -18.23 1.00
N PRO A 50 4.20 -18.36 2.09
CA PRO A 50 4.45 -17.29 3.05
C PRO A 50 4.92 -16.02 2.34
N THR A 51 4.19 -14.92 2.49
CA THR A 51 4.52 -13.69 1.74
C THR A 51 4.56 -12.48 2.65
N THR A 52 5.64 -11.71 2.54
CA THR A 52 5.79 -10.41 3.22
C THR A 52 5.65 -9.29 2.20
N ILE A 53 4.65 -8.44 2.38
CA ILE A 53 4.39 -7.27 1.53
C ILE A 53 4.65 -6.00 2.33
N THR A 54 5.56 -5.15 1.88
CA THR A 54 5.90 -3.89 2.55
C THR A 54 5.89 -2.72 1.58
N ARG A 55 5.50 -1.53 2.05
CA ARG A 55 5.62 -0.27 1.30
C ARG A 55 5.07 -0.33 -0.11
N THR A 56 4.00 -1.10 -0.29
CA THR A 56 3.48 -1.45 -1.61
C THR A 56 2.11 -0.80 -1.80
N TYR A 57 1.85 -0.37 -3.02
CA TYR A 57 0.55 0.16 -3.41
C TYR A 57 -0.09 -0.72 -4.47
N SER A 58 -1.25 -1.28 -4.17
CA SER A 58 -2.01 -2.12 -5.09
C SER A 58 -3.41 -1.58 -5.35
N ARG A 59 -3.72 -1.35 -6.62
CA ARG A 59 -5.06 -1.00 -7.10
C ARG A 59 -5.95 -2.21 -7.34
N ASN A 60 -5.37 -3.40 -7.42
CA ASN A 60 -6.08 -4.66 -7.62
C ASN A 60 -6.03 -5.54 -6.36
N TRP A 61 -6.66 -6.72 -6.43
CA TRP A 61 -6.69 -7.65 -5.31
C TRP A 61 -5.30 -8.21 -5.02
N ILE A 62 -4.97 -8.23 -3.73
CA ILE A 62 -3.89 -9.04 -3.17
C ILE A 62 -4.54 -10.18 -2.40
N TYR A 63 -4.33 -11.43 -2.81
CA TYR A 63 -4.76 -12.61 -2.10
C TYR A 63 -3.59 -13.24 -1.35
N LEU A 64 -3.69 -13.30 -0.03
CA LEU A 64 -2.76 -13.99 0.84
C LEU A 64 -3.41 -15.29 1.31
N ARG A 65 -2.85 -16.43 0.91
CA ARG A 65 -3.41 -17.78 1.15
C ARG A 65 -2.55 -18.64 2.08
N ASP A 66 -1.48 -18.07 2.63
CA ASP A 66 -0.62 -18.74 3.61
C ASP A 66 -0.64 -17.98 4.95
N SER A 67 -0.69 -18.73 6.05
CA SER A 67 -0.87 -18.19 7.40
C SER A 67 0.33 -17.41 7.94
N ALA A 68 1.51 -17.63 7.39
CA ALA A 68 2.72 -16.88 7.73
C ALA A 68 2.85 -15.58 6.92
N SER A 69 1.82 -15.18 6.16
CA SER A 69 1.86 -13.96 5.36
C SER A 69 1.62 -12.70 6.20
N SER A 70 2.23 -11.60 5.76
CA SER A 70 2.09 -10.29 6.37
C SER A 70 2.04 -9.18 5.33
N ILE A 71 1.31 -8.12 5.64
CA ILE A 71 1.33 -6.87 4.89
C ILE A 71 1.54 -5.70 5.83
N SER A 72 2.47 -4.81 5.50
CA SER A 72 2.68 -3.62 6.31
C SER A 72 3.03 -2.38 5.51
N ASN A 73 2.73 -1.21 6.08
CA ASN A 73 3.06 0.08 5.50
C ASN A 73 2.59 0.19 4.04
N SER A 74 1.41 -0.33 3.74
CA SER A 74 0.96 -0.55 2.36
C SER A 74 -0.45 -0.02 2.12
N ILE A 75 -0.71 0.36 0.88
CA ILE A 75 -2.02 0.82 0.41
C ILE A 75 -2.59 -0.29 -0.48
N THR A 76 -3.75 -0.83 -0.12
CA THR A 76 -4.43 -1.84 -0.92
C THR A 76 -5.88 -1.42 -1.17
N LEU A 77 -6.27 -1.39 -2.44
CA LEU A 77 -7.67 -1.12 -2.75
C LEU A 77 -8.53 -2.34 -2.39
N HIS A 78 -7.96 -3.53 -2.58
CA HIS A 78 -8.62 -4.81 -2.32
C HIS A 78 -7.64 -5.80 -1.68
N LEU A 79 -8.07 -6.45 -0.61
CA LEU A 79 -7.28 -7.42 0.13
C LEU A 79 -8.11 -8.69 0.36
N GLY A 80 -7.65 -9.82 -0.15
CA GLY A 80 -8.23 -11.14 0.13
C GLY A 80 -7.34 -11.88 1.13
N LEU A 81 -7.87 -12.19 2.31
CA LEU A 81 -7.15 -12.89 3.36
C LEU A 81 -7.76 -14.28 3.52
N LEU A 82 -7.12 -15.28 2.90
CA LEU A 82 -7.69 -16.62 2.74
C LEU A 82 -7.01 -17.66 3.64
N ALA A 83 -6.13 -17.22 4.55
CA ALA A 83 -5.46 -18.07 5.55
C ALA A 83 -5.37 -17.41 6.93
N THR A 84 -5.43 -18.25 7.97
CA THR A 84 -5.46 -17.82 9.39
C THR A 84 -4.15 -17.16 9.78
N GLY A 85 -4.11 -16.34 10.82
CA GLY A 85 -2.82 -15.82 11.34
C GLY A 85 -2.15 -14.71 10.53
N ILE A 86 -2.76 -14.28 9.40
CA ILE A 86 -2.20 -13.17 8.60
C ILE A 86 -2.16 -11.88 9.41
N THR A 87 -1.07 -11.13 9.29
CA THR A 87 -0.91 -9.83 9.95
C THR A 87 -0.97 -8.68 8.97
N ALA A 88 -1.71 -7.62 9.32
CA ALA A 88 -1.78 -6.38 8.56
C ALA A 88 -1.49 -5.20 9.50
N MET A 89 -0.42 -4.45 9.25
CA MET A 89 0.04 -3.38 10.13
C MET A 89 0.34 -2.09 9.39
N ASN A 90 -0.15 -0.95 9.89
CA ASN A 90 0.08 0.35 9.25
C ASN A 90 -0.39 0.30 7.78
N CYS A 91 -1.63 -0.08 7.50
CA CYS A 91 -2.14 -0.19 6.13
C CYS A 91 -3.33 0.73 5.88
N ALA A 92 -3.56 1.10 4.62
CA ALA A 92 -4.84 1.66 4.18
C ALA A 92 -5.55 0.69 3.22
N ILE A 93 -6.81 0.35 3.51
CA ILE A 93 -7.57 -0.70 2.84
C ILE A 93 -8.92 -0.13 2.37
N ARG A 94 -9.16 -0.04 1.04
CA ARG A 94 -10.27 0.80 0.51
C ARG A 94 -11.64 0.14 0.34
N GLN A 95 -11.75 -1.13 -0.01
CA GLN A 95 -13.07 -1.69 -0.37
C GLN A 95 -13.40 -3.01 0.30
N SER A 96 -12.54 -4.02 0.17
CA SER A 96 -12.94 -5.35 0.58
C SER A 96 -11.83 -6.12 1.26
N ILE A 97 -12.19 -6.74 2.38
CA ILE A 97 -11.45 -7.81 3.02
C ILE A 97 -12.20 -9.12 2.72
N GLY A 98 -11.80 -9.80 1.65
CA GLY A 98 -12.42 -11.07 1.27
C GLY A 98 -11.92 -12.21 2.15
N GLY A 99 -12.82 -12.85 2.90
CA GLY A 99 -12.56 -14.13 3.55
C GLY A 99 -11.76 -14.10 4.84
N SER A 100 -11.66 -12.96 5.55
CA SER A 100 -10.96 -12.87 6.84
C SER A 100 -11.22 -14.08 7.73
N VAL A 101 -10.16 -14.84 7.95
CA VAL A 101 -10.17 -16.07 8.72
C VAL A 101 -9.58 -15.85 10.11
N SER A 102 -9.90 -16.77 11.02
CA SER A 102 -9.55 -16.69 12.44
C SER A 102 -8.09 -16.34 12.67
N GLY A 103 -7.81 -15.48 13.64
CA GLY A 103 -6.44 -15.13 14.03
C GLY A 103 -5.74 -14.15 13.08
N THR A 104 -6.41 -13.62 12.05
CA THR A 104 -5.91 -12.43 11.36
C THR A 104 -5.89 -11.24 12.31
N ASN A 105 -4.79 -10.48 12.32
CA ASN A 105 -4.62 -9.33 13.19
C ASN A 105 -4.40 -8.05 12.36
N PHE A 106 -5.23 -7.04 12.60
CA PHE A 106 -5.09 -5.71 12.04
C PHE A 106 -4.64 -4.74 13.12
N THR A 107 -3.55 -4.01 12.88
CA THR A 107 -3.03 -3.00 13.81
C THR A 107 -2.69 -1.71 13.07
N ASN A 108 -3.07 -0.56 13.62
CA ASN A 108 -2.78 0.74 12.99
C ASN A 108 -3.30 0.83 11.53
N CYS A 109 -4.44 0.22 11.22
CA CYS A 109 -4.99 0.19 9.86
C CYS A 109 -6.13 1.20 9.66
N ILE A 110 -6.18 1.82 8.48
CA ILE A 110 -7.29 2.64 8.02
C ILE A 110 -8.11 1.85 7.01
N PHE A 111 -9.41 1.75 7.25
CA PHE A 111 -10.37 1.14 6.35
C PHE A 111 -11.24 2.23 5.74
N LEU A 112 -11.27 2.31 4.41
CA LEU A 112 -12.21 3.17 3.69
C LEU A 112 -13.38 2.29 3.23
N ASN A 113 -14.58 2.86 3.17
CA ASN A 113 -15.76 2.31 2.48
C ASN A 113 -15.92 0.79 2.55
N GLN A 114 -15.83 0.20 3.74
CA GLN A 114 -16.31 -1.17 3.94
C GLN A 114 -17.84 -1.10 3.93
N GLY A 115 -18.51 -1.07 2.78
CA GLY A 115 -19.94 -1.36 2.76
C GLY A 115 -20.11 -2.76 3.34
N GLU A 116 -20.96 -2.93 4.37
CA GLU A 116 -21.31 -4.19 5.05
C GLU A 116 -20.65 -5.44 4.45
N ASN A 117 -19.37 -5.69 4.75
CA ASN A 117 -18.68 -6.79 4.08
C ASN A 117 -18.98 -8.07 4.85
N SER A 118 -19.96 -8.81 4.34
CA SER A 118 -20.63 -9.98 4.92
C SER A 118 -19.76 -11.24 5.06
N TRP A 119 -18.43 -11.12 5.15
CA TRP A 119 -17.50 -12.26 5.07
C TRP A 119 -16.43 -12.27 6.16
N TRP A 120 -16.70 -11.66 7.32
CA TRP A 120 -15.94 -11.98 8.53
C TRP A 120 -16.41 -13.34 9.03
N THR A 121 -15.93 -14.39 8.39
CA THR A 121 -16.37 -15.76 8.70
C THR A 121 -15.79 -16.25 10.02
N SER A 122 -14.75 -15.58 10.52
CA SER A 122 -14.16 -15.88 11.84
C SER A 122 -13.43 -14.66 12.38
N ALA A 123 -13.52 -14.44 13.69
CA ALA A 123 -13.16 -13.20 14.39
C ALA A 123 -11.69 -12.77 14.16
N PRO A 124 -11.41 -11.80 13.26
CA PRO A 124 -10.10 -11.14 13.26
C PRO A 124 -9.99 -10.22 14.48
N THR A 125 -8.78 -9.88 14.88
CA THR A 125 -8.53 -8.85 15.89
C THR A 125 -8.24 -7.51 15.21
N PHE A 126 -8.70 -6.43 15.84
CA PHE A 126 -8.45 -5.07 15.39
C PHE A 126 -8.01 -4.24 16.57
N ASP A 127 -6.85 -3.61 16.47
CA ASP A 127 -6.34 -2.68 17.46
C ASP A 127 -5.84 -1.40 16.78
N TYR A 128 -6.17 -0.24 17.35
CA TYR A 128 -5.75 1.06 16.82
C TYR A 128 -6.13 1.26 15.35
N CYS A 129 -7.32 0.81 14.95
CA CYS A 129 -7.80 0.91 13.58
C CYS A 129 -8.84 2.03 13.43
N ILE A 130 -8.89 2.65 12.25
CA ILE A 130 -9.88 3.67 11.89
C ILE A 130 -10.73 3.14 10.74
N ASN A 131 -12.05 3.23 10.86
CA ASN A 131 -12.99 2.94 9.80
C ASN A 131 -13.72 4.20 9.37
N ILE A 132 -13.57 4.55 8.08
CA ILE A 132 -14.12 5.75 7.47
C ILE A 132 -15.52 5.46 6.93
N GLY A 133 -16.50 6.25 7.38
CA GLY A 133 -17.89 6.19 6.89
C GLY A 133 -18.73 5.01 7.35
N GLY A 134 -18.20 4.07 8.14
CA GLY A 134 -18.95 2.89 8.62
C GLY A 134 -18.72 2.55 10.09
N SER A 135 -19.35 1.50 10.60
CA SER A 135 -19.23 1.07 12.00
C SER A 135 -19.05 -0.45 12.16
N TYR A 136 -17.91 -0.97 11.71
CA TYR A 136 -17.65 -2.42 11.69
C TYR A 136 -16.54 -2.84 12.66
N LEU A 137 -15.64 -1.94 13.06
CA LEU A 137 -14.57 -2.29 14.00
C LEU A 137 -15.17 -2.56 15.39
N PRO A 138 -14.60 -3.51 16.15
CA PRO A 138 -15.05 -3.78 17.51
C PRO A 138 -14.86 -2.54 18.40
N ASN A 139 -15.85 -2.25 19.24
CA ASN A 139 -15.80 -1.15 20.18
C ASN A 139 -15.00 -1.55 21.44
N ASN A 140 -13.68 -1.49 21.33
CA ASN A 140 -12.72 -1.87 22.38
C ASN A 140 -11.92 -0.67 22.94
N GLY A 141 -12.29 0.56 22.57
CA GLY A 141 -11.64 1.79 23.04
C GLY A 141 -10.36 2.19 22.29
N THR A 142 -9.76 1.32 21.47
CA THR A 142 -8.59 1.64 20.63
C THR A 142 -8.96 1.89 19.17
N ASN A 143 -10.13 1.40 18.73
CA ASN A 143 -10.62 1.59 17.36
C ASN A 143 -11.56 2.79 17.24
N VAL A 144 -11.55 3.43 16.07
CA VAL A 144 -12.47 4.53 15.72
C VAL A 144 -13.36 4.09 14.57
N ASN A 145 -14.68 4.17 14.77
CA ASN A 145 -15.69 3.96 13.73
C ASN A 145 -16.29 5.30 13.29
N GLY A 146 -16.82 5.35 12.07
CA GLY A 146 -17.60 6.47 11.55
C GLY A 146 -16.80 7.73 11.29
N ALA A 147 -15.47 7.64 11.16
CA ALA A 147 -14.64 8.81 10.88
C ALA A 147 -14.98 9.39 9.50
N LEU A 148 -14.89 10.71 9.36
CA LEU A 148 -15.11 11.40 8.09
C LEU A 148 -13.83 11.35 7.25
N LEU A 149 -13.95 11.07 5.94
CA LEU A 149 -12.79 10.86 5.06
C LEU A 149 -11.78 12.01 5.13
N ASN A 150 -12.25 13.25 4.98
CA ASN A 150 -11.44 14.46 4.97
C ASN A 150 -10.86 14.85 6.34
N THR A 151 -11.37 14.26 7.43
CA THR A 151 -10.82 14.45 8.79
C THR A 151 -9.70 13.48 9.12
N VAL A 152 -9.50 12.45 8.29
CA VAL A 152 -8.46 11.43 8.49
C VAL A 152 -7.39 11.53 7.40
N LEU A 153 -7.81 11.64 6.15
CA LEU A 153 -6.97 11.61 4.96
C LEU A 153 -7.13 12.89 4.13
N LEU A 154 -6.14 13.23 3.29
CA LEU A 154 -6.20 14.37 2.39
C LEU A 154 -7.30 14.29 1.30
N ALA A 155 -7.89 13.11 1.07
CA ALA A 155 -8.47 12.72 -0.22
C ALA A 155 -9.51 13.68 -0.83
N VAL A 156 -9.16 14.26 -2.00
CA VAL A 156 -10.08 14.85 -2.98
C VAL A 156 -9.80 14.23 -4.36
N GLY A 157 -10.59 13.22 -4.77
CA GLY A 157 -10.52 12.61 -6.11
C GLY A 157 -10.96 11.14 -6.18
N SER A 158 -11.61 10.72 -7.28
CA SER A 158 -12.09 9.35 -7.53
C SER A 158 -11.00 8.33 -7.85
N ASP A 159 -9.81 8.82 -8.21
CA ASP A 159 -8.84 8.03 -8.96
C ASP A 159 -7.96 7.18 -8.04
N GLY A 160 -8.12 7.30 -6.73
CA GLY A 160 -7.48 6.40 -5.78
C GLY A 160 -5.96 6.46 -5.75
N ASN A 161 -5.33 7.52 -6.28
CA ASN A 161 -3.88 7.72 -6.18
C ASN A 161 -3.42 7.63 -4.72
N ASP A 162 -2.23 7.08 -4.52
CA ASP A 162 -1.59 6.90 -3.21
C ASP A 162 -1.44 8.19 -2.39
N GLN A 163 -1.23 9.33 -3.05
CA GLN A 163 -1.20 10.66 -2.40
C GLN A 163 -2.48 10.98 -1.62
N TYR A 164 -3.62 10.38 -1.99
CA TYR A 164 -4.88 10.58 -1.29
C TYR A 164 -4.96 9.85 0.05
N PHE A 165 -4.03 8.93 0.32
CA PHE A 165 -3.97 8.17 1.57
C PHE A 165 -3.03 8.78 2.61
N GLN A 166 -2.44 9.94 2.32
CA GLN A 166 -1.72 10.72 3.32
C GLN A 166 -2.69 11.29 4.34
N LEU A 167 -2.25 11.42 5.59
CA LEU A 167 -3.06 11.98 6.66
C LEU A 167 -3.31 13.47 6.41
N SER A 168 -4.54 13.92 6.68
CA SER A 168 -4.85 15.35 6.65
C SER A 168 -4.25 16.09 7.85
N GLU A 169 -4.09 17.41 7.72
CA GLU A 169 -3.69 18.25 8.84
C GLU A 169 -4.70 18.12 9.99
N GLY A 170 -4.21 17.91 11.21
CA GLY A 170 -5.07 17.68 12.38
C GLY A 170 -5.79 16.34 12.38
N SER A 171 -5.38 15.40 11.53
CA SER A 171 -6.00 14.07 11.46
C SER A 171 -5.97 13.34 12.80
N ILE A 172 -7.10 12.74 13.16
CA ILE A 172 -7.22 11.88 14.35
C ILE A 172 -6.35 10.63 14.30
N ALA A 173 -5.78 10.31 13.13
CA ALA A 173 -4.84 9.21 12.98
C ALA A 173 -3.44 9.56 13.48
N ILE A 174 -3.11 10.85 13.61
CA ILE A 174 -1.78 11.31 14.02
C ILE A 174 -1.57 10.99 15.50
N GLY A 175 -0.46 10.31 15.81
CA GLY A 175 -0.04 9.96 17.16
C GLY A 175 -0.99 9.05 17.95
N SER A 176 -2.03 8.51 17.29
CA SER A 176 -3.12 7.78 17.96
C SER A 176 -3.03 6.26 17.81
N GLY A 177 -2.00 5.78 17.11
CA GLY A 177 -1.72 4.36 16.92
C GLY A 177 -0.91 3.75 18.05
N LEU A 178 -0.61 2.47 17.89
CA LEU A 178 0.23 1.71 18.81
C LEU A 178 1.54 2.44 19.07
N ASN A 179 1.89 2.60 20.35
CA ASN A 179 3.08 3.33 20.83
C ASN A 179 3.15 4.81 20.41
N GLY A 180 2.02 5.44 20.12
CA GLY A 180 1.96 6.84 19.69
C GLY A 180 2.40 7.06 18.25
N ALA A 181 2.44 6.00 17.43
CA ALA A 181 2.67 6.12 15.99
C ALA A 181 1.40 6.62 15.27
N ASP A 182 1.57 7.14 14.05
CA ASP A 182 0.43 7.44 13.19
C ASP A 182 -0.27 6.16 12.72
N ILE A 183 -1.60 6.19 12.64
CA ILE A 183 -2.40 5.09 12.07
C ILE A 183 -2.37 5.21 10.54
N GLY A 184 -2.12 4.10 9.85
CA GLY A 184 -2.14 4.02 8.39
C GLY A 184 -0.77 3.84 7.72
N PRO A 185 -0.72 3.90 6.38
CA PRO A 185 0.43 3.47 5.57
C PRO A 185 1.70 4.28 5.82
N PHE A 186 1.54 5.56 6.16
CA PHE A 186 2.64 6.50 6.40
C PHE A 186 3.11 6.51 7.87
N GLY A 187 2.57 5.65 8.74
CA GLY A 187 2.97 5.56 10.14
C GLY A 187 4.10 4.57 10.42
N GLY A 188 4.65 4.64 11.64
CA GLY A 188 5.70 3.72 12.12
C GLY A 188 7.09 4.00 11.56
N ASN A 189 8.03 3.10 11.84
CA ASN A 189 9.46 3.33 11.58
C ASN A 189 9.86 3.21 10.10
N ASN A 190 9.05 2.56 9.27
CA ASN A 190 9.33 2.31 7.85
C ASN A 190 8.10 2.66 6.99
N PRO A 191 7.72 3.95 6.92
CA PRO A 191 6.47 4.37 6.32
C PRO A 191 6.42 4.07 4.81
N TYR A 192 5.20 4.00 4.28
CA TYR A 192 4.96 4.04 2.84
C TYR A 192 5.52 5.36 2.26
N MET A 193 6.10 5.27 1.08
CA MET A 193 6.54 6.43 0.31
C MET A 193 5.70 6.49 -0.97
N LEU A 194 5.26 7.69 -1.35
CA LEU A 194 4.44 7.88 -2.54
C LEU A 194 5.08 7.20 -3.77
N SER A 195 4.38 6.17 -4.26
CA SER A 195 4.52 5.38 -5.49
C SER A 195 5.91 5.37 -6.07
N GLY A 196 6.85 4.92 -5.23
CA GLY A 196 8.17 4.48 -5.67
C GLY A 196 8.95 5.53 -6.46
N MET A 197 8.67 6.82 -6.26
CA MET A 197 9.56 7.87 -6.72
C MET A 197 10.93 7.60 -6.08
N PRO A 198 11.96 7.23 -6.87
CA PRO A 198 13.26 7.02 -6.29
C PRO A 198 13.71 8.32 -5.62
N GLY A 199 14.46 8.24 -4.52
CA GLY A 199 15.15 9.41 -3.94
C GLY A 199 16.18 10.05 -4.89
N ILE A 200 16.28 9.53 -6.12
CA ILE A 200 17.06 10.08 -7.20
C ILE A 200 16.28 11.27 -7.78
N PRO A 201 16.89 12.47 -7.84
CA PRO A 201 16.27 13.63 -8.46
C PRO A 201 15.79 13.30 -9.88
N ARG A 202 14.50 13.54 -10.15
CA ARG A 202 13.99 13.51 -11.53
C ARG A 202 14.04 14.90 -12.12
N MET A 203 14.45 15.02 -13.38
CA MET A 203 14.23 16.26 -14.13
C MET A 203 12.73 16.39 -14.40
N THR A 204 12.11 17.43 -13.85
CA THR A 204 10.70 17.77 -14.07
C THR A 204 10.52 18.71 -15.25
N ARG A 205 11.56 19.48 -15.59
CA ARG A 205 11.59 20.36 -16.77
C ARG A 205 12.97 20.35 -17.40
N PHE A 206 13.00 20.30 -18.72
CA PHE A 206 14.20 20.50 -19.53
C PHE A 206 13.86 21.44 -20.68
N SER A 207 14.48 22.62 -20.71
CA SER A 207 14.27 23.62 -21.74
C SER A 207 15.58 23.94 -22.45
N LEU A 208 15.54 23.92 -23.78
CA LEU A 208 16.67 24.23 -24.63
C LEU A 208 16.19 25.02 -25.87
N PRO A 209 16.97 26.00 -26.35
CA PRO A 209 16.69 26.67 -27.61
C PRO A 209 16.68 25.66 -28.78
N PRO A 210 15.76 25.81 -29.75
CA PRO A 210 15.64 24.88 -30.88
C PRO A 210 16.83 24.92 -31.85
N THR A 211 17.62 26.00 -31.83
CA THR A 211 18.81 26.18 -32.67
C THR A 211 19.90 26.93 -31.93
N ALA A 212 21.12 26.39 -31.96
CA ALA A 212 22.33 27.10 -31.54
C ALA A 212 22.93 27.77 -32.78
N THR A 213 22.80 29.09 -32.89
CA THR A 213 23.61 29.84 -33.86
C THR A 213 25.01 29.96 -33.24
N GLY A 214 26.04 29.47 -33.94
CA GLY A 214 27.38 29.20 -33.39
C GLY A 214 28.19 30.40 -32.84
N LEU A 215 27.52 31.48 -32.45
CA LEU A 215 28.09 32.73 -31.93
C LEU A 215 27.54 33.13 -30.56
N THR A 216 26.53 32.42 -30.01
CA THR A 216 25.94 32.73 -28.69
C THR A 216 25.91 31.51 -27.77
N ALA A 217 26.19 31.73 -26.49
CA ALA A 217 26.06 30.70 -25.46
C ALA A 217 24.62 30.16 -25.40
N VAL A 218 24.47 28.84 -25.39
CA VAL A 218 23.18 28.18 -25.24
C VAL A 218 22.82 28.17 -23.75
N THR A 219 21.69 28.78 -23.40
CA THR A 219 21.15 28.68 -22.04
C THR A 219 20.35 27.40 -21.93
N VAL A 220 20.66 26.59 -20.93
CA VAL A 220 19.96 25.35 -20.60
C VAL A 220 19.28 25.55 -19.26
N GLU A 221 17.97 25.31 -19.21
CA GLU A 221 17.22 25.32 -17.94
C GLU A 221 16.78 23.90 -17.59
N VAL A 222 17.09 23.50 -16.36
CA VAL A 222 16.70 22.21 -15.78
C VAL A 222 15.98 22.48 -14.47
N GLU A 223 14.77 21.95 -14.33
CA GLU A 223 14.12 21.81 -13.02
C GLU A 223 14.20 20.36 -12.60
N ALA A 224 14.49 20.12 -11.32
CA ALA A 224 14.54 18.79 -10.76
C ALA A 224 13.82 18.75 -9.40
N GLU A 225 13.20 17.62 -9.12
CA GLU A 225 12.52 17.34 -7.86
C GLU A 225 13.12 16.06 -7.26
N ALA A 226 13.41 16.10 -5.96
CA ALA A 226 13.85 14.95 -5.18
C ALA A 226 12.98 14.84 -3.93
N HIS A 227 12.58 13.60 -3.60
CA HIS A 227 11.90 13.31 -2.34
C HIS A 227 12.88 12.59 -1.41
N PRO A 228 12.87 12.93 -0.10
CA PRO A 228 13.73 12.28 0.88
C PRO A 228 13.40 10.79 1.02
N GLU A 229 14.45 9.96 1.24
CA GLU A 229 14.35 8.52 1.55
C GLU A 229 13.87 8.23 2.97
#